data_AF-A0A5K0XBJ6-F1
#
_entry.id   AF-A0A5K0XBJ6-F1
#
_cell.length_a   1.000
_cell.length_b   1.000
_cell.length_c   1.000
_cell.angle_alpha   90.00
_cell.angle_beta   90.00
_cell.angle_gamma   90.00
#
_symmetry.space_group_name_H-M   'P 1'
#
loop_
_entity.id
_entity.type
_entity.pdbx_description
1 polymer ?
#
loop_
_entity_poly.entity_id
_entity_poly.type
_entity_poly.pdbx_seq_one_letter_code
_entity_poly.pdbx_strand_id
1 'polypeptide(L)' 'DAASEISAELQRKPDFIIGNYSDGNLVASLLAYELGVTQ' A
#
# COMPACT_ATOMS: atom_id res chain seq x y z
N ASP A 1 -5.35 -4.57 -9.90
CA ASP A 1 -4.45 -3.44 -9.56
C ASP A 1 -4.40 -3.38 -8.05
N ALA A 2 -3.21 -3.45 -7.46
CA ALA A 2 -3.03 -3.73 -6.04
C ALA A 2 -3.72 -2.68 -5.14
N ALA A 3 -3.64 -1.40 -5.51
CA ALA A 3 -4.30 -0.31 -4.80
C ALA A 3 -5.83 -0.47 -4.76
N SER A 4 -6.41 -0.85 -5.91
CA SER A 4 -7.86 -1.08 -6.04
C SER A 4 -8.33 -2.30 -5.27
N GLU A 5 -7.58 -3.40 -5.31
CA GLU A 5 -7.90 -4.65 -4.60
C GLU A 5 -7.81 -4.47 -3.08
N ILE A 6 -6.76 -3.80 -2.59
CA ILE A 6 -6.58 -3.53 -1.16
C ILE A 6 -7.70 -2.61 -0.63
N SER A 7 -8.06 -1.58 -1.39
CA SER A 7 -9.14 -0.67 -1.00
C SER A 7 -10.51 -1.35 -0.98
N ALA A 8 -10.73 -2.31 -1.90
CA ALA A 8 -11.96 -3.11 -1.94
C ALA A 8 -12.05 -4.07 -0.75
N GLU A 9 -10.95 -4.75 -0.41
CA GLU A 9 -10.90 -5.71 0.70
C GLU A 9 -11.05 -5.01 2.06
N LEU A 10 -10.34 -3.90 2.25
CA LEU A 10 -10.41 -3.13 3.50
C LEU A 10 -11.70 -2.32 3.63
N GLN A 11 -12.46 -2.16 2.52
CA GLN A 11 -13.60 -1.25 2.39
C GLN A 11 -13.28 0.20 2.80
N ARG A 12 -11.98 0.54 2.79
CA ARG A 12 -11.42 1.85 3.12
C ARG A 12 -10.01 1.94 2.57
N LYS A 13 -9.51 3.16 2.49
CA LYS A 13 -8.08 3.41 2.26
C LYS A 13 -7.28 2.95 3.49
N PRO A 14 -6.16 2.22 3.33
CA PRO A 14 -5.29 1.87 4.44
C PRO A 14 -4.71 3.14 5.10
N ASP A 15 -4.47 3.09 6.41
CA ASP A 15 -3.86 4.22 7.13
C ASP A 15 -2.34 4.09 7.25
N PHE A 16 -1.83 2.86 7.08
CA PHE A 16 -0.42 2.52 7.22
C PHE A 16 -0.06 1.33 6.34
N ILE A 17 1.13 1.34 5.73
CA ILE A 17 1.63 0.25 4.87
C ILE A 17 3.02 -0.17 5.34
N ILE A 18 3.23 -1.47 5.56
CA ILE A 18 4.54 -2.01 5.94
C ILE A 18 5.15 -2.77 4.75
N GLY A 19 6.29 -2.29 4.27
CA GLY A 19 7.15 -3.05 3.36
C GLY A 19 7.96 -4.09 4.11
N ASN A 20 8.18 -5.25 3.48
CA ASN A 20 9.04 -6.31 4.04
C ASN A 20 10.02 -6.78 2.98
N TYR A 21 11.31 -6.86 3.34
CA TYR A 21 12.41 -7.11 2.40
C TYR A 21 12.49 -6.08 1.25
N SER A 22 13.49 -6.19 0.38
CA SER A 22 13.79 -5.14 -0.60
C SER A 22 12.69 -4.97 -1.66
N ASP A 23 12.13 -6.06 -2.15
CA ASP A 23 11.05 -6.09 -3.13
C ASP A 23 9.72 -5.63 -2.53
N GLY A 24 9.38 -6.13 -1.34
CA GLY A 24 8.18 -5.69 -0.63
C GLY A 24 8.26 -4.22 -0.20
N ASN A 25 9.45 -3.71 0.15
CA ASN A 25 9.67 -2.28 0.39
C ASN A 25 9.40 -1.44 -0.85
N LEU A 26 9.89 -1.86 -2.02
CA LEU A 26 9.69 -1.14 -3.27
C LEU A 26 8.19 -1.05 -3.63
N VAL A 27 7.46 -2.15 -3.54
CA VAL A 27 6.01 -2.17 -3.80
C VAL A 27 5.28 -1.31 -2.78
N ALA A 28 5.60 -1.44 -1.50
CA ALA A 28 4.98 -0.66 -0.43
C ALA A 28 5.22 0.85 -0.59
N SER A 29 6.41 1.28 -1.06
CA SER A 29 6.70 2.70 -1.28
C SER A 29 5.91 3.27 -2.45
N LEU A 30 5.77 2.53 -3.55
CA LEU A 30 4.94 2.94 -4.69
C LEU A 30 3.47 3.03 -4.30
N LEU A 31 2.97 2.02 -3.58
CA LEU A 31 1.60 1.97 -3.11
C LEU A 31 1.29 3.07 -2.09
N ALA A 32 2.24 3.36 -1.18
CA ALA A 32 2.09 4.42 -0.20
C ALA A 32 2.07 5.81 -0.86
N TYR A 33 2.89 6.02 -1.89
CA TYR A 33 2.88 7.23 -2.69
C TYR A 33 1.57 7.39 -3.46
N GLU A 34 1.11 6.34 -4.13
CA GLU A 34 -0.14 6.35 -4.91
C GLU A 34 -1.36 6.62 -4.04
N LEU A 35 -1.46 5.94 -2.91
CA LEU A 35 -2.59 6.09 -1.99
C LEU A 35 -2.45 7.33 -1.12
N GLY A 36 -1.25 7.90 -0.94
CA GLY A 36 -0.99 9.01 -0.03
C GLY A 36 -1.16 8.59 1.43
N VAL A 37 -0.44 7.55 1.84
CA VAL A 37 -0.50 6.94 3.18
C VAL A 37 0.89 6.86 3.78
N THR A 38 0.96 6.75 5.11
CA THR A 38 2.23 6.59 5.80
C THR A 38 2.78 5.19 5.54
N GLN A 39 4.07 5.13 5.26
CA GLN A 39 4.86 3.89 5.20
C GLN A 39 5.80 3.84 6.41
#